data_AF-A0A8C5U923-F1
#
_entry.id   AF-A0A8C5U923-F1
#
_cell.length_a   1.000
_cell.length_b   1.000
_cell.length_c   1.000
_cell.angle_alpha   90.00
_cell.angle_beta   90.00
_cell.angle_gamma   90.00
#
_symmetry.space_group_name_H-M   'P 1'
#
loop_
_entity.id
_entity.type
_entity.pdbx_description
1 polymer ?
#
loop_
_entity_poly.entity_id
_entity_poly.type
_entity_poly.pdbx_seq_one_letter_code
_entity_poly.pdbx_strand_id
1 'polypeptide(L)'
;FLSAAPYFCGGSVSDSSGVLQSPNYPGDYPNDADCVWEIQVENNFRVTLTFRDIEMQSGTCQQDYVEVYDGPLHSSPLLGRFCSGSFPTYVSSSNMMSVRFHSDSRYSFRGFQAHYSSIPAGHNTSKFFVCLDKPPYCFCLQNKYFCEFKDICGN
;
A
#
# COMPACT_ATOMS: atom_id res chain seq x y z
N PHE A 1 26.39 -18.70 18.62
CA PHE A 1 25.07 -18.08 18.40
C PHE A 1 25.22 -17.15 17.22
N LEU A 2 24.64 -17.49 16.07
CA LEU A 2 24.63 -16.59 14.91
C LEU A 2 23.52 -15.58 15.15
N SER A 3 23.89 -14.31 15.37
CA SER A 3 22.92 -13.23 15.27
C SER A 3 22.48 -13.13 13.81
N ALA A 4 21.19 -13.33 13.54
CA ALA A 4 20.63 -12.85 12.28
C ALA A 4 20.96 -11.35 12.16
N ALA A 5 21.45 -10.91 11.01
CA ALA A 5 21.55 -9.49 10.76
C ALA A 5 20.13 -8.90 10.81
N PRO A 6 19.91 -7.74 11.46
CA PRO A 6 18.59 -7.12 11.42
C PRO A 6 18.22 -6.84 9.97
N TYR A 7 17.10 -7.42 9.52
CA TYR A 7 16.57 -7.15 8.19
C TYR A 7 16.06 -5.71 8.16
N PHE A 8 16.83 -4.82 7.52
CA PHE A 8 16.42 -3.43 7.35
C PHE A 8 15.28 -3.35 6.34
N CYS A 9 14.07 -3.11 6.87
CA CYS A 9 12.83 -2.96 6.12
C CYS A 9 11.96 -1.88 6.76
N GLY A 10 10.92 -1.42 6.06
CA GLY A 10 10.16 -0.24 6.48
C GLY A 10 10.84 1.07 6.10
N GLY A 11 10.50 2.14 6.82
CA GLY A 11 10.94 3.52 6.60
C GLY A 11 9.82 4.44 6.13
N SER A 12 10.06 5.75 6.24
CA SER A 12 9.13 6.77 5.79
C SER A 12 9.25 7.00 4.27
N VAL A 13 8.11 7.06 3.57
CA VAL A 13 8.03 7.25 2.11
C VAL A 13 7.09 8.41 1.78
N SER A 14 7.50 9.28 0.85
CA SER A 14 6.79 10.54 0.56
C SER A 14 6.38 10.74 -0.90
N ASP A 15 6.69 9.78 -1.78
CA ASP A 15 6.30 9.85 -3.19
C ASP A 15 4.77 9.76 -3.37
N SER A 16 4.24 10.31 -4.47
CA SER A 16 2.82 10.23 -4.81
C SER A 16 2.31 8.81 -5.08
N SER A 17 3.21 7.85 -5.30
CA SER A 17 2.90 6.43 -5.40
C SER A 17 4.15 5.58 -5.17
N GLY A 18 3.97 4.31 -4.86
CA GLY A 18 5.07 3.38 -4.66
C GLY A 18 4.61 1.95 -4.39
N VAL A 19 5.59 1.07 -4.13
CA VAL A 19 5.37 -0.36 -3.89
C VAL A 19 5.96 -0.73 -2.53
N LEU A 20 5.17 -1.38 -1.68
CA LEU A 20 5.60 -1.98 -0.43
C LEU A 20 5.66 -3.50 -0.60
N GLN A 21 6.69 -4.11 -0.04
CA GLN A 21 6.95 -5.54 -0.12
C GLN A 21 7.48 -6.05 1.22
N SER A 22 7.14 -7.29 1.60
CA SER A 22 7.86 -7.98 2.66
C SER A 22 9.34 -8.15 2.30
N PRO A 23 10.26 -8.26 3.29
CA PRO A 23 11.66 -8.55 3.00
C PRO A 23 11.78 -9.84 2.18
N ASN A 24 12.76 -9.88 1.27
CA ASN A 24 13.03 -10.96 0.31
C ASN A 24 11.95 -11.24 -0.76
N TYR A 25 10.80 -10.58 -0.77
CA TYR A 25 9.74 -10.81 -1.77
C TYR A 25 10.31 -10.79 -3.21
N PRO A 26 9.98 -11.77 -4.09
CA PRO A 26 8.98 -12.84 -3.95
C PRO A 26 9.53 -14.15 -3.38
N GLY A 27 10.69 -14.13 -2.73
CA GLY A 27 11.16 -15.22 -1.86
C GLY A 27 10.57 -15.10 -0.45
N ASP A 28 10.85 -16.09 0.39
CA ASP A 28 10.25 -16.18 1.72
C ASP A 28 10.71 -15.05 2.66
N TYR A 29 9.76 -14.45 3.39
CA TYR A 29 10.09 -13.47 4.43
C TYR A 29 10.87 -14.11 5.57
N PRO A 30 11.79 -13.37 6.20
CA PRO A 30 12.50 -13.86 7.37
C PRO A 30 11.58 -13.88 8.58
N ASN A 31 11.75 -14.90 9.43
CA ASN A 31 11.14 -14.98 10.75
C ASN A 31 11.57 -13.79 11.64
N ASP A 32 10.76 -13.50 12.66
CA ASP A 32 11.00 -12.41 13.63
C ASP A 32 11.13 -11.00 13.00
N ALA A 33 10.62 -10.81 11.77
CA ALA A 33 10.56 -9.51 11.11
C ALA A 33 9.48 -8.59 11.70
N ASP A 34 9.78 -7.30 11.76
CA ASP A 34 8.84 -6.24 12.15
C ASP A 34 9.15 -4.98 11.32
N CYS A 35 8.45 -4.83 10.19
CA CYS A 35 8.70 -3.79 9.20
C CYS A 35 7.58 -2.75 9.25
N VAL A 36 7.93 -1.47 9.36
CA VAL A 36 6.97 -0.36 9.45
C VAL A 36 7.22 0.65 8.33
N TRP A 37 6.24 0.85 7.45
CA TRP A 37 6.25 1.91 6.45
C TRP A 37 5.33 3.04 6.86
N GLU A 38 5.86 4.27 6.87
CA GLU A 38 5.11 5.50 7.11
C GLU A 38 4.91 6.22 5.77
N ILE A 39 3.70 6.22 5.24
CA ILE A 39 3.38 6.87 3.96
C ILE A 39 2.86 8.27 4.25
N GLN A 40 3.51 9.30 3.70
CA GLN A 40 3.06 10.69 3.77
C GLN A 40 3.00 11.32 2.37
N VAL A 41 1.80 11.43 1.81
CA VAL A 41 1.59 12.12 0.51
C VAL A 41 1.37 13.63 0.72
N GLU A 42 1.30 14.38 -0.38
CA GLU A 42 1.07 15.83 -0.36
C GLU A 42 -0.18 16.23 0.44
N ASN A 43 -0.14 17.45 0.99
CA ASN A 43 -1.30 18.05 1.65
C ASN A 43 -2.47 18.17 0.65
N ASN A 44 -3.69 17.95 1.14
CA ASN A 44 -4.93 17.81 0.36
C ASN A 44 -5.05 16.51 -0.47
N PHE A 45 -4.18 15.53 -0.27
CA PHE A 45 -4.37 14.17 -0.77
C PHE A 45 -4.66 13.18 0.37
N ARG A 46 -5.04 11.95 0.02
CA ARG A 46 -5.16 10.77 0.88
C ARG A 46 -4.38 9.62 0.28
N VAL A 47 -3.97 8.68 1.09
CA VAL A 47 -3.28 7.46 0.65
C VAL A 47 -4.33 6.39 0.31
N THR A 48 -4.26 5.83 -0.89
CA THR A 48 -4.88 4.54 -1.21
C THR A 48 -3.83 3.44 -1.16
N LEU A 49 -4.14 2.28 -0.61
CA LEU A 49 -3.27 1.10 -0.60
C LEU A 49 -4.03 -0.12 -1.12
N THR A 50 -3.51 -0.78 -2.15
CA THR A 50 -4.09 -1.99 -2.75
C THR A 50 -3.08 -3.12 -2.75
N PHE A 51 -3.42 -4.22 -2.08
CA PHE A 51 -2.62 -5.45 -2.15
C PHE A 51 -2.73 -6.09 -3.54
N ARG A 52 -1.61 -6.65 -4.02
CA ARG A 52 -1.54 -7.44 -5.27
C ARG A 52 -1.35 -8.92 -5.01
N ASP A 53 -0.71 -9.24 -3.88
CA ASP A 53 -0.31 -10.58 -3.50
C ASP A 53 -0.15 -10.64 -1.98
N ILE A 54 -0.58 -11.74 -1.37
CA ILE A 54 -0.42 -12.02 0.06
C ILE A 54 -0.42 -13.54 0.27
N GLU A 55 0.66 -14.04 0.84
CA GLU A 55 0.87 -15.45 1.18
C GLU A 55 1.71 -15.50 2.45
N MET A 56 1.06 -15.75 3.57
CA MET A 56 1.64 -15.75 4.91
C MET A 56 1.12 -16.97 5.67
N GLN A 57 1.54 -17.17 6.91
CA GLN A 57 1.01 -18.26 7.72
C GLN A 57 -0.53 -18.16 7.85
N SER A 58 -1.22 -19.12 7.22
CA SER A 58 -2.68 -19.15 7.18
C SER A 58 -3.26 -19.42 8.57
N GLY A 59 -4.36 -18.74 8.93
CA GLY A 59 -5.05 -18.95 10.19
C GLY A 59 -5.78 -17.69 10.65
N THR A 60 -5.59 -17.33 11.93
CA THR A 60 -6.23 -16.17 12.59
C THR A 60 -5.47 -14.86 12.40
N CYS A 61 -4.39 -14.84 11.61
CA CYS A 61 -3.47 -13.71 11.45
C CYS A 61 -2.96 -13.17 12.81
N GLN A 62 -2.63 -14.10 13.73
CA GLN A 62 -2.11 -13.78 15.07
C GLN A 62 -0.59 -13.92 15.15
N GLN A 63 -0.02 -14.82 14.35
CA GLN A 63 1.41 -15.05 14.18
C GLN A 63 1.95 -14.04 13.18
N ASP A 64 1.70 -14.29 11.89
CA ASP A 64 2.13 -13.45 10.80
C ASP A 64 0.97 -12.59 10.29
N TYR A 65 1.23 -11.30 10.02
CA TYR A 65 0.22 -10.38 9.51
C TYR A 65 0.79 -9.13 8.85
N VAL A 66 -0.04 -8.50 8.01
CA VAL A 66 0.08 -7.09 7.62
C VAL A 66 -1.08 -6.32 8.23
N GLU A 67 -0.78 -5.21 8.91
CA GLU A 67 -1.75 -4.23 9.43
C GLU A 67 -1.66 -2.92 8.66
N VAL A 68 -2.81 -2.27 8.49
CA VAL A 68 -2.93 -0.96 7.84
C VAL A 68 -3.65 -0.01 8.79
N TYR A 69 -3.04 1.13 9.11
CA TYR A 69 -3.55 2.11 10.06
C TYR A 69 -3.85 3.45 9.38
N ASP A 70 -4.94 4.10 9.80
CA ASP A 70 -5.37 5.42 9.33
C ASP A 70 -4.61 6.56 10.02
N GLY A 71 -3.33 6.66 9.71
CA GLY A 71 -2.43 7.69 10.22
C GLY A 71 -1.01 7.17 10.46
N PRO A 72 -0.11 8.02 11.00
CA PRO A 72 1.32 7.74 11.03
C PRO A 72 1.78 6.77 12.13
N LEU A 73 0.92 6.39 13.08
CA LEU A 73 1.32 5.61 14.26
C LEU A 73 0.55 4.29 14.36
N HIS A 74 1.12 3.27 15.01
CA HIS A 74 0.38 2.04 15.36
C HIS A 74 -0.75 2.26 16.40
N SER A 75 -0.83 3.45 16.98
CA SER A 75 -1.97 3.89 17.80
C SER A 75 -3.06 4.60 16.99
N SER A 76 -2.87 4.83 15.69
CA SER A 76 -3.92 5.30 14.79
C SER A 76 -5.01 4.24 14.58
N PRO A 77 -6.22 4.61 14.11
CA PRO A 77 -7.29 3.63 13.88
C PRO A 77 -6.87 2.52 12.92
N LEU A 78 -7.06 1.26 13.31
CA LEU A 78 -6.77 0.11 12.45
C LEU A 78 -7.82 0.00 11.33
N LEU A 79 -7.40 0.09 10.07
CA LEU A 79 -8.25 -0.14 8.90
C LEU A 79 -8.42 -1.65 8.62
N GLY A 80 -7.44 -2.46 9.01
CA GLY A 80 -7.58 -3.91 9.16
C GLY A 80 -6.26 -4.66 9.23
N ARG A 81 -6.36 -5.99 9.37
CA ARG A 81 -5.26 -6.94 9.52
C ARG A 81 -5.45 -8.14 8.59
N PHE A 82 -4.39 -8.59 7.92
CA PHE A 82 -4.43 -9.62 6.87
C PHE A 82 -3.26 -10.59 6.97
N CYS A 83 -3.49 -11.84 6.58
CA CYS A 83 -2.46 -12.86 6.35
C CYS A 83 -2.76 -13.77 5.14
N SER A 84 -3.97 -13.67 4.60
CA SER A 84 -4.47 -14.38 3.43
C SER A 84 -5.77 -13.71 2.95
N GLY A 85 -6.27 -14.08 1.78
CA GLY A 85 -7.65 -13.77 1.36
C GLY A 85 -7.77 -12.74 0.25
N SER A 86 -8.91 -12.03 0.22
CA SER A 86 -9.21 -11.03 -0.81
C SER A 86 -8.34 -9.77 -0.64
N PHE A 87 -8.21 -9.01 -1.73
CA PHE A 87 -7.36 -7.81 -1.80
C PHE A 87 -8.20 -6.51 -1.78
N PRO A 88 -8.74 -6.09 -0.62
CA PRO A 88 -9.42 -4.80 -0.51
C PRO A 88 -8.44 -3.64 -0.75
N THR A 89 -8.99 -2.50 -1.19
CA THR A 89 -8.25 -1.24 -1.25
C THR A 89 -8.58 -0.42 -0.01
N TYR A 90 -7.54 -0.03 0.72
CA TYR A 90 -7.62 0.88 1.86
C TYR A 90 -7.51 2.32 1.40
N VAL A 91 -8.20 3.21 2.11
CA VAL A 91 -8.15 4.65 1.88
C VAL A 91 -8.05 5.33 3.24
N SER A 92 -7.02 6.16 3.45
CA SER A 92 -6.89 6.95 4.68
C SER A 92 -7.88 8.13 4.71
N SER A 93 -8.16 8.64 5.91
CA SER A 93 -8.88 9.89 6.13
C SER A 93 -8.01 11.12 5.90
N SER A 94 -6.68 10.98 6.09
CA SER A 94 -5.68 12.04 5.98
C SER A 94 -4.64 11.76 4.87
N ASN A 95 -3.65 12.65 4.68
CA ASN A 95 -2.50 12.41 3.80
C ASN A 95 -1.46 11.45 4.37
N MET A 96 -1.72 10.82 5.52
CA MET A 96 -0.83 9.87 6.19
C MET A 96 -1.50 8.49 6.35
N MET A 97 -0.72 7.43 6.17
CA MET A 97 -1.09 6.04 6.43
C MET A 97 0.16 5.29 6.90
N SER A 98 0.02 4.33 7.81
CA SER A 98 1.12 3.43 8.17
C SER A 98 0.75 1.98 7.92
N VAL A 99 1.74 1.20 7.48
CA VAL A 99 1.63 -0.23 7.17
C VAL A 99 2.66 -0.98 7.99
N ARG A 100 2.23 -2.00 8.73
CA ARG A 100 3.13 -2.85 9.52
C ARG A 100 3.08 -4.28 9.02
N PHE A 101 4.22 -4.87 8.73
CA PHE A 101 4.36 -6.32 8.52
C PHE A 101 5.07 -6.93 9.73
N HIS A 102 4.49 -8.01 10.26
CA HIS A 102 5.05 -8.77 11.37
C HIS A 102 5.05 -10.27 11.04
N SER A 103 6.07 -10.98 11.52
CA SER A 103 6.15 -12.44 11.48
C SER A 103 6.69 -13.01 12.79
N ASP A 104 6.25 -14.20 13.18
CA ASP A 104 6.78 -14.91 14.34
C ASP A 104 8.09 -15.69 14.03
N SER A 105 8.61 -16.41 15.02
CA SER A 105 9.82 -17.23 14.93
C SER A 105 9.74 -18.49 14.03
N ARG A 106 8.58 -18.81 13.43
CA ARG A 106 8.28 -20.10 12.77
C ARG A 106 7.43 -19.96 11.52
N TYR A 107 7.86 -20.71 10.50
CA TYR A 107 7.26 -20.79 9.17
C TYR A 107 7.36 -19.45 8.42
N SER A 108 7.84 -19.55 7.19
CA SER A 108 8.04 -18.42 6.29
C SER A 108 7.36 -18.74 4.97
N PHE A 109 6.85 -17.70 4.33
CA PHE A 109 6.14 -17.79 3.06
C PHE A 109 6.53 -16.60 2.19
N ARG A 110 6.06 -16.58 0.94
CA ARG A 110 6.35 -15.54 -0.07
C ARG A 110 6.02 -14.10 0.37
N GLY A 111 5.15 -13.90 1.35
CA GLY A 111 4.86 -12.61 1.95
C GLY A 111 3.87 -11.80 1.14
N PHE A 112 4.11 -10.50 0.98
CA PHE A 112 3.13 -9.61 0.34
C PHE A 112 3.77 -8.60 -0.63
N GLN A 113 2.94 -8.12 -1.55
CA GLN A 113 3.19 -6.92 -2.33
C GLN A 113 1.93 -6.03 -2.32
N ALA A 114 2.10 -4.76 -1.99
CA ALA A 114 1.06 -3.74 -2.04
C ALA A 114 1.53 -2.51 -2.82
N HIS A 115 0.61 -1.86 -3.52
CA HIS A 115 0.85 -0.59 -4.23
C HIS A 115 0.11 0.51 -3.48
N TYR A 116 0.76 1.64 -3.26
CA TYR A 116 0.11 2.83 -2.73
C TYR A 116 0.10 3.97 -3.75
N SER A 117 -0.87 4.88 -3.62
CA SER A 117 -0.97 6.10 -4.43
C SER A 117 -1.73 7.21 -3.71
N SER A 118 -1.45 8.47 -4.08
CA SER A 118 -2.16 9.65 -3.60
C SER A 118 -3.43 9.90 -4.39
N ILE A 119 -4.56 10.14 -3.71
CA ILE A 119 -5.82 10.61 -4.31
C ILE A 119 -6.26 11.96 -3.70
N PRO A 120 -6.77 12.92 -4.48
CA PRO A 120 -7.31 14.19 -3.95
C PRO A 120 -8.35 14.03 -2.82
N ALA A 121 -8.12 14.65 -1.66
CA ALA A 121 -8.94 14.45 -0.45
C ALA A 121 -10.38 14.98 -0.56
N GLY A 122 -10.65 15.85 -1.54
CA GLY A 122 -11.95 16.50 -1.78
C GLY A 122 -12.86 15.82 -2.80
N HIS A 123 -12.41 14.76 -3.48
CA HIS A 123 -13.25 14.03 -4.45
C HIS A 123 -13.78 12.73 -3.83
N ASN A 124 -15.02 12.38 -4.18
CA ASN A 124 -15.67 11.18 -3.68
C ASN A 124 -14.93 9.94 -4.20
N THR A 125 -14.48 9.07 -3.28
CA THR A 125 -13.59 7.92 -3.54
C THR A 125 -14.13 6.89 -4.53
N SER A 126 -15.43 6.95 -4.81
CA SER A 126 -16.13 6.16 -5.84
C SER A 126 -15.92 6.65 -7.28
N LYS A 127 -15.21 7.76 -7.50
CA LYS A 127 -14.90 8.33 -8.83
C LYS A 127 -13.45 8.86 -8.89
N PHE A 128 -12.48 7.94 -8.95
CA PHE A 128 -11.05 8.25 -9.15
C PHE A 128 -10.44 7.67 -10.43
N PHE A 129 -9.27 8.22 -10.78
CA PHE A 129 -8.91 8.43 -12.17
C PHE A 129 -7.40 8.66 -12.42
N VAL A 130 -6.90 8.27 -13.61
CA VAL A 130 -5.55 8.56 -14.15
C VAL A 130 -5.60 8.66 -15.69
N CYS A 131 -4.90 9.65 -16.29
CA CYS A 131 -4.67 9.75 -17.75
C CYS A 131 -3.54 8.81 -18.23
N LEU A 132 -3.48 8.53 -19.53
CA LEU A 132 -2.31 7.92 -20.17
C LEU A 132 -1.91 8.72 -21.42
N ASP A 133 -0.76 9.39 -21.37
CA ASP A 133 -0.25 10.18 -22.48
C ASP A 133 0.24 9.29 -23.63
N LYS A 134 -0.43 9.38 -24.78
CA LYS A 134 0.10 8.81 -26.03
C LYS A 134 -0.31 9.67 -27.23
N PRO A 135 0.63 10.41 -27.85
CA PRO A 135 0.31 11.26 -28.99
C PRO A 135 -0.32 10.44 -30.14
N PRO A 136 -1.40 10.92 -30.80
CA PRO A 136 -2.03 12.24 -30.66
C PRO A 136 -3.37 12.24 -29.88
N TYR A 137 -3.68 11.22 -29.05
CA TYR A 137 -5.01 11.07 -28.44
C TYR A 137 -4.95 10.73 -26.93
N CYS A 138 -5.58 11.56 -26.10
CA CYS A 138 -5.92 11.19 -24.72
C CYS A 138 -7.23 10.39 -24.71
N PHE A 139 -7.22 9.18 -24.14
CA PHE A 139 -8.41 8.33 -24.04
C PHE A 139 -8.99 8.30 -22.63
N CYS A 140 -10.11 8.99 -22.42
CA CYS A 140 -10.95 8.82 -21.25
C CYS A 140 -11.79 7.54 -21.42
N LEU A 141 -11.40 6.45 -20.76
CA LEU A 141 -12.15 5.20 -20.85
C LEU A 141 -13.29 5.22 -19.83
N GLN A 142 -14.53 4.96 -20.26
CA GLN A 142 -15.55 4.51 -19.31
C GLN A 142 -15.06 3.19 -18.69
N ASN A 143 -15.04 3.14 -17.35
CA ASN A 143 -14.39 2.11 -16.51
C ASN A 143 -12.85 2.20 -16.37
N LYS A 144 -12.22 3.30 -16.82
CA LYS A 144 -10.83 3.71 -16.54
C LYS A 144 -10.71 5.24 -16.77
N TYR A 145 -11.19 6.07 -15.85
CA TYR A 145 -11.44 7.50 -16.11
C TYR A 145 -10.19 8.39 -15.88
N PHE A 146 -10.14 9.58 -16.49
CA PHE A 146 -9.71 10.88 -15.92
C PHE A 146 -10.02 12.00 -16.92
N CYS A 147 -10.14 13.25 -16.45
CA CYS A 147 -9.56 14.45 -17.07
C CYS A 147 -9.80 15.72 -16.22
N GLU A 148 -9.19 16.82 -16.69
CA GLU A 148 -9.39 18.27 -16.40
C GLU A 148 -8.24 18.93 -15.59
N PHE A 149 -7.66 20.06 -16.01
CA PHE A 149 -8.39 21.31 -16.31
C PHE A 149 -7.79 22.30 -17.34
N LYS A 150 -6.85 21.93 -18.24
CA LYS A 150 -6.29 22.92 -19.20
C LYS A 150 -6.08 22.52 -20.66
N ASP A 151 -5.85 21.26 -20.99
CA ASP A 151 -5.50 20.89 -22.36
C ASP A 151 -6.66 20.26 -23.12
N ILE A 152 -7.08 21.00 -24.15
CA ILE A 152 -8.05 20.61 -25.16
C ILE A 152 -7.55 19.35 -25.87
N CYS A 153 -8.34 18.28 -25.89
CA CYS A 153 -8.18 17.24 -26.92
C CYS A 153 -8.47 17.92 -28.27
N GLY A 154 -7.43 18.15 -29.08
CA GLY A 154 -7.37 19.24 -30.05
C GLY A 154 -8.57 19.44 -31.00
N ASN A 155 -9.03 20.69 -31.05
CA ASN A 155 -10.09 21.29 -31.90
C ASN A 155 -11.52 20.74 -31.72
#